data_AF-A0A2G8SHK3-F1
#
_entry.id   AF-A0A2G8SHK3-F1
#
_cell.length_a   1.000
_cell.length_b   1.000
_cell.length_c   1.000
_cell.angle_alpha   90.00
_cell.angle_beta   90.00
_cell.angle_gamma   90.00
#
_symmetry.space_group_name_H-M   'P 1'
#
loop_
_entity.id
_entity.type
_entity.pdbx_description
1 polymer ?
#
loop_
_entity_poly.entity_id
_entity_poly.type
_entity_poly.pdbx_seq_one_letter_code
_entity_poly.pdbx_strand_id
1 'polypeptide(L)'
;MIGQPSPAAVTYYPPHDESIPFAERTEALHQWLTRYYQHGEPTAEETLAVRDGLKEPSSTLDRISKDDLAESVYDGPGDLLSGSDTLTVKMCFAHRLYAPLKDSALYLPPAQGDSENGADSWRNVEVRLMWCDQSIWPMVWGPPLLHKELKEARAAGRSTRNVSFVRLRGANHYAHWDFPEKTLRAFIGDEEEL
;
A
#
# COMPACT_ATOMS: atom_id res chain seq x y z
N MET A 1 0.15 5.94 -2.42
CA MET A 1 1.57 5.93 -2.82
C MET A 1 2.41 6.28 -1.61
N ILE A 2 3.46 5.51 -1.30
CA ILE A 2 4.28 5.66 -0.08
C ILE A 2 5.35 6.76 -0.28
N GLY A 3 4.97 7.88 -0.89
CA GLY A 3 5.89 9.00 -1.20
C GLY A 3 6.66 8.89 -2.53
N GLN A 4 6.47 7.81 -3.29
CA GLN A 4 7.03 7.66 -4.65
C GLN A 4 6.27 8.54 -5.65
N PRO A 5 6.91 8.92 -6.78
CA PRO A 5 6.21 9.61 -7.85
C PRO A 5 5.13 8.72 -8.49
N SER A 6 3.99 9.32 -8.83
CA SER A 6 2.98 8.67 -9.66
C SER A 6 3.54 8.36 -11.06
N PRO A 7 3.01 7.31 -11.74
CA PRO A 7 3.24 7.11 -13.16
C PRO A 7 2.87 8.37 -13.97
N ALA A 8 3.51 8.57 -15.12
CA ALA A 8 3.24 9.73 -15.97
C ALA A 8 1.89 9.62 -16.72
N ALA A 9 1.46 8.40 -17.02
CA ALA A 9 0.18 8.08 -17.63
C ALA A 9 -1.01 8.41 -16.71
N VAL A 10 -2.19 8.51 -17.33
CA VAL A 10 -3.44 8.76 -16.62
C VAL A 10 -3.70 7.63 -15.63
N THR A 11 -3.77 7.97 -14.36
CA THR A 11 -4.10 7.06 -13.27
C THR A 11 -5.61 7.13 -12.98
N TYR A 12 -6.18 6.00 -12.56
CA TYR A 12 -7.58 5.91 -12.19
C TYR A 12 -7.74 5.86 -10.66
N TYR A 13 -8.73 6.61 -10.15
CA TYR A 13 -9.14 6.59 -8.76
C TYR A 13 -10.65 6.89 -8.68
N PRO A 14 -11.50 5.93 -8.27
CA PRO A 14 -12.96 6.08 -8.36
C PRO A 14 -13.54 7.33 -7.67
N PRO A 15 -13.03 7.79 -6.50
CA PRO A 15 -13.53 9.02 -5.89
C PRO A 15 -13.37 10.29 -6.73
N HIS A 16 -12.47 10.28 -7.72
CA HIS A 16 -12.26 11.39 -8.66
C HIS A 16 -12.99 11.18 -10.01
N ASP A 17 -13.65 10.05 -10.22
CA ASP A 17 -14.38 9.77 -11.45
C ASP A 17 -15.74 10.50 -11.44
N GLU A 18 -15.82 11.58 -12.23
CA GLU A 18 -17.04 12.39 -12.35
C GLU A 18 -18.20 11.68 -13.04
N SER A 19 -17.94 10.57 -13.74
CA SER A 19 -19.00 9.74 -14.32
C SER A 19 -19.74 8.89 -13.28
N ILE A 20 -19.18 8.74 -12.07
CA ILE A 20 -19.80 8.02 -10.95
C ILE A 20 -20.55 9.03 -10.06
N PRO A 21 -21.86 8.83 -9.82
CA PRO A 21 -22.62 9.64 -8.88
C PRO A 21 -21.92 9.73 -7.51
N PHE A 22 -21.90 10.91 -6.90
CA PHE A 22 -21.15 11.13 -5.66
C PHE A 22 -21.49 10.12 -4.55
N ALA A 23 -22.77 9.77 -4.41
CA ALA A 23 -23.26 8.81 -3.42
C ALA A 23 -22.73 7.38 -3.64
N GLU A 24 -22.32 7.04 -4.87
CA GLU A 24 -21.86 5.69 -5.25
C GLU A 24 -20.33 5.56 -5.24
N ARG A 25 -19.59 6.66 -5.10
CA ARG A 25 -18.12 6.65 -5.21
C ARG A 25 -17.43 5.84 -4.13
N THR A 26 -17.99 5.78 -2.93
CA THR A 26 -17.45 4.97 -1.83
C THR A 26 -17.56 3.48 -2.16
N GLU A 27 -18.71 3.04 -2.64
CA GLU A 27 -18.91 1.65 -3.06
C GLU A 27 -18.01 1.29 -4.25
N ALA A 28 -17.92 2.18 -5.25
CA ALA A 28 -17.02 2.01 -6.37
C ALA A 28 -15.54 1.92 -5.94
N LEU A 29 -15.13 2.67 -4.90
CA LEU A 29 -13.81 2.57 -4.31
C LEU A 29 -13.57 1.20 -3.68
N HIS A 30 -14.50 0.70 -2.86
CA HIS A 30 -14.37 -0.61 -2.21
C HIS A 30 -14.30 -1.74 -3.23
N GLN A 31 -15.15 -1.70 -4.26
CA GLN A 31 -15.13 -2.65 -5.37
C GLN A 31 -13.82 -2.58 -6.17
N TRP A 32 -13.30 -1.38 -6.44
CA TRP A 32 -12.01 -1.21 -7.12
C TRP A 32 -10.85 -1.77 -6.28
N LEU A 33 -10.84 -1.54 -4.96
CA LEU A 33 -9.78 -2.04 -4.08
C LEU A 33 -9.76 -3.57 -3.98
N THR A 34 -10.93 -4.21 -4.04
CA THR A 34 -11.11 -5.67 -3.84
C THR A 34 -11.10 -6.47 -5.13
N ARG A 35 -10.92 -5.81 -6.27
CA ARG A 35 -10.69 -6.47 -7.56
C ARG A 35 -9.28 -7.00 -7.71
N TYR A 36 -9.18 -8.01 -8.54
CA TYR A 36 -7.92 -8.57 -8.99
C TYR A 36 -7.50 -7.90 -10.30
N TYR A 37 -6.21 -7.61 -10.44
CA TYR A 37 -5.66 -6.91 -11.60
C TYR A 37 -4.54 -7.73 -12.22
N GLN A 38 -4.44 -7.72 -13.55
CA GLN A 38 -3.31 -8.33 -14.26
C GLN A 38 -2.36 -7.25 -14.73
N HIS A 39 -1.25 -7.10 -14.02
CA HIS A 39 -0.13 -6.25 -14.43
C HIS A 39 0.86 -7.03 -15.29
N GLY A 40 1.71 -6.33 -16.02
CA GLY A 40 2.86 -6.95 -16.70
C GLY A 40 4.00 -7.26 -15.73
N GLU A 41 4.89 -8.15 -16.20
CA GLU A 41 6.13 -8.54 -15.54
C GLU A 41 7.30 -8.29 -16.52
N PRO A 42 8.22 -7.36 -16.23
CA PRO A 42 8.26 -6.49 -15.07
C PRO A 42 7.12 -5.45 -15.06
N THR A 43 6.75 -4.98 -13.87
CA THR A 43 5.79 -3.87 -13.73
C THR A 43 6.37 -2.60 -14.32
N ALA A 44 5.70 -2.08 -15.35
CA ALA A 44 6.04 -0.85 -16.05
C ALA A 44 4.77 -0.04 -16.28
N GLU A 45 4.91 1.24 -16.61
CA GLU A 45 3.78 2.16 -16.77
C GLU A 45 2.78 1.67 -17.83
N GLU A 46 3.29 1.13 -18.93
CA GLU A 46 2.52 0.61 -20.07
C GLU A 46 1.82 -0.71 -19.76
N THR A 47 2.24 -1.39 -18.70
CA THR A 47 1.74 -2.71 -18.30
C THR A 47 0.91 -2.66 -17.03
N LEU A 48 0.65 -1.47 -16.47
CA LEU A 48 -0.23 -1.29 -15.32
C LEU A 48 -1.70 -1.38 -15.71
N ALA A 49 -2.43 -2.36 -15.17
CA ALA A 49 -3.87 -2.33 -15.16
C ALA A 49 -4.38 -1.27 -14.15
N VAL A 50 -4.90 -0.15 -14.66
CA VAL A 50 -5.27 1.01 -13.81
C VAL A 50 -6.74 1.02 -13.39
N ARG A 51 -7.64 0.56 -14.28
CA ARG A 51 -9.10 0.70 -14.12
C ARG A 51 -9.80 -0.65 -14.06
N ASP A 52 -9.64 -1.44 -15.11
CA ASP A 52 -10.38 -2.68 -15.30
C ASP A 52 -9.65 -3.85 -14.63
N GLY A 53 -10.37 -4.53 -13.73
CA GLY A 53 -9.91 -5.75 -13.10
C GLY A 53 -10.19 -6.99 -13.94
N LEU A 54 -9.68 -8.12 -13.48
CA LEU A 54 -9.99 -9.45 -13.97
C LEU A 54 -11.48 -9.76 -13.78
N LYS A 55 -12.02 -10.57 -14.68
CA LYS A 55 -13.34 -11.18 -14.52
C LYS A 55 -13.29 -12.38 -13.57
N GLU A 56 -12.21 -13.15 -13.68
CA GLU A 56 -11.96 -14.35 -12.88
C GLU A 56 -10.52 -14.30 -12.34
N PRO A 57 -10.32 -14.37 -11.01
CA PRO A 57 -11.38 -14.32 -10.00
C PRO A 57 -12.10 -12.96 -9.99
N SER A 58 -13.38 -12.98 -9.62
CA SER A 58 -14.13 -11.74 -9.37
C SER A 58 -13.65 -11.04 -8.09
N SER A 59 -14.16 -9.82 -7.86
CA SER A 59 -13.91 -9.04 -6.65
C SER A 59 -14.13 -9.87 -5.39
N THR A 60 -13.30 -9.71 -4.36
CA THR A 60 -13.54 -10.38 -3.07
C THR A 60 -14.90 -10.02 -2.49
N LEU A 61 -15.37 -8.78 -2.68
CA LEU A 61 -16.70 -8.36 -2.22
C LEU A 61 -17.84 -9.12 -2.90
N ASP A 62 -17.63 -9.59 -4.13
CA ASP A 62 -18.65 -10.37 -4.85
C ASP A 62 -18.70 -11.83 -4.36
N ARG A 63 -17.66 -12.29 -3.65
CA ARG A 63 -17.49 -13.70 -3.23
C ARG A 63 -17.61 -13.90 -1.72
N ILE A 64 -17.26 -12.90 -0.92
CA ILE A 64 -17.33 -12.96 0.54
C ILE A 64 -18.80 -13.06 0.99
N SER A 65 -19.07 -13.87 2.00
CA SER A 65 -20.42 -13.96 2.56
C SER A 65 -20.79 -12.67 3.28
N LYS A 66 -22.10 -12.41 3.43
CA LYS A 66 -22.56 -11.23 4.17
C LYS A 66 -22.14 -11.27 5.64
N ASP A 67 -22.15 -12.46 6.22
CA ASP A 67 -21.80 -12.67 7.63
C ASP A 67 -20.29 -12.44 7.83
N ASP A 68 -19.44 -13.04 6.99
CA ASP A 68 -17.99 -12.82 7.03
C ASP A 68 -17.63 -11.36 6.79
N LEU A 69 -18.32 -10.69 5.86
CA LEU A 69 -18.10 -9.27 5.60
C LEU A 69 -18.44 -8.43 6.83
N ALA A 70 -19.59 -8.68 7.46
CA ALA A 70 -20.03 -7.97 8.65
C ALA A 70 -19.09 -8.18 9.85
N GLU A 71 -18.45 -9.34 9.95
CA GLU A 71 -17.43 -9.61 10.99
C GLU A 71 -16.05 -9.02 10.65
N SER A 72 -15.79 -8.74 9.36
CA SER A 72 -14.49 -8.26 8.86
C SER A 72 -14.40 -6.74 8.70
N VAL A 73 -15.53 -6.03 8.78
CA VAL A 73 -15.59 -4.57 8.63
C VAL A 73 -16.21 -3.93 9.86
N TYR A 74 -15.82 -2.68 10.11
CA TYR A 74 -16.42 -1.86 11.14
C TYR A 74 -16.66 -0.47 10.57
N ASP A 75 -17.85 0.09 10.82
CA ASP A 75 -18.14 1.46 10.41
C ASP A 75 -17.20 2.42 11.14
N GLY A 76 -16.58 3.33 10.39
CA GLY A 76 -15.64 4.30 10.97
C GLY A 76 -16.27 5.04 12.16
N PRO A 77 -15.54 5.28 13.26
CA PRO A 77 -16.12 5.94 14.43
C PRO A 77 -16.62 7.34 14.09
N GLY A 78 -17.93 7.55 14.26
CA GLY A 78 -18.66 8.79 14.01
C GLY A 78 -19.25 8.86 12.60
N ASP A 79 -20.52 9.24 12.48
CA ASP A 79 -21.24 9.50 11.22
C ASP A 79 -20.69 10.69 10.41
N LEU A 80 -19.45 11.11 10.67
CA LEU A 80 -18.83 12.27 10.06
C LEU A 80 -17.79 11.84 9.04
N LEU A 81 -17.85 12.46 7.86
CA LEU A 81 -16.85 12.43 6.76
C LEU A 81 -15.42 12.90 7.16
N SER A 82 -15.14 12.96 8.46
CA SER A 82 -14.00 13.59 9.13
C SER A 82 -13.36 12.72 10.22
N GLY A 83 -13.45 11.38 10.14
CA GLY A 83 -12.65 10.49 11.00
C GLY A 83 -11.15 10.79 10.89
N SER A 84 -10.37 10.50 11.94
CA SER A 84 -8.95 10.83 12.03
C SER A 84 -8.14 10.33 10.83
N ASP A 85 -8.43 9.14 10.35
CA ASP A 85 -7.70 8.52 9.24
C ASP A 85 -8.01 9.23 7.93
N THR A 86 -9.29 9.53 7.69
CA THR A 86 -9.73 10.29 6.52
C THR A 86 -9.11 11.69 6.52
N LEU A 87 -9.10 12.38 7.66
CA LEU A 87 -8.45 13.68 7.81
C LEU A 87 -6.94 13.56 7.59
N THR A 88 -6.29 12.54 8.16
CA THR A 88 -4.85 12.32 8.02
C THR A 88 -4.47 12.13 6.56
N VAL A 89 -5.20 11.28 5.82
CA VAL A 89 -4.99 11.06 4.39
C VAL A 89 -5.18 12.36 3.61
N LYS A 90 -6.31 13.07 3.82
CA LYS A 90 -6.60 14.35 3.14
C LYS A 90 -5.51 15.39 3.41
N MET A 91 -5.08 15.54 4.66
CA MET A 91 -4.05 16.51 5.05
C MET A 91 -2.67 16.12 4.52
N CYS A 92 -2.34 14.82 4.48
CA CYS A 92 -1.10 14.36 3.87
C CYS A 92 -1.04 14.68 2.37
N PHE A 93 -2.16 14.56 1.65
CA PHE A 93 -2.25 15.01 0.27
C PHE A 93 -2.14 16.54 0.15
N ALA A 94 -2.97 17.28 0.88
CA ALA A 94 -3.04 18.74 0.80
C ALA A 94 -1.69 19.41 1.11
N HIS A 95 -0.94 18.84 2.06
CA HIS A 95 0.35 19.39 2.52
C HIS A 95 1.57 18.60 2.03
N ARG A 96 1.39 17.65 1.09
CA ARG A 96 2.48 16.85 0.49
C ARG A 96 3.36 16.15 1.53
N LEU A 97 2.75 15.61 2.58
CA LEU A 97 3.46 15.05 3.74
C LEU A 97 3.94 13.61 3.52
N TYR A 98 3.44 12.89 2.53
CA TYR A 98 3.82 11.47 2.34
C TYR A 98 5.31 11.25 2.11
N ALA A 99 5.96 12.10 1.30
CA ALA A 99 7.40 12.00 1.05
C ALA A 99 8.23 12.24 2.33
N PRO A 100 8.08 13.37 3.06
CA PRO A 100 8.85 13.59 4.29
C PRO A 100 8.51 12.59 5.40
N LEU A 101 7.27 12.11 5.50
CA LEU A 101 6.90 11.05 6.44
C LEU A 101 7.60 9.73 6.12
N LYS A 102 7.60 9.32 4.84
CA LYS A 102 8.34 8.14 4.39
C LYS A 102 9.84 8.31 4.64
N ASP A 103 10.42 9.45 4.30
CA ASP A 103 11.85 9.70 4.51
C ASP A 103 12.21 9.61 6.00
N SER A 104 11.42 10.23 6.86
CA SER A 104 11.63 10.19 8.32
C SER A 104 11.48 8.78 8.89
N ALA A 105 10.62 7.95 8.29
CA ALA A 105 10.41 6.57 8.72
C ALA A 105 11.52 5.62 8.24
N LEU A 106 12.16 5.87 7.11
CA LEU A 106 13.07 4.91 6.47
C LEU A 106 14.55 5.31 6.53
N TYR A 107 14.87 6.59 6.67
CA TYR A 107 16.24 7.06 6.81
C TYR A 107 16.59 7.29 8.27
N LEU A 108 17.70 6.70 8.71
CA LEU A 108 18.15 6.85 10.08
C LEU A 108 18.92 8.17 10.23
N PRO A 109 18.71 8.92 11.33
CA PRO A 109 19.55 10.06 11.61
C PRO A 109 21.01 9.60 11.77
N PRO A 110 21.99 10.47 11.45
CA PRO A 110 23.40 10.20 11.71
C PRO A 110 23.58 9.73 13.15
N ALA A 111 24.49 8.77 13.36
CA ALA A 111 24.83 8.36 14.73
C ALA A 111 25.38 9.57 15.48
N GLN A 112 24.56 10.17 16.36
CA GLN A 112 25.05 11.11 17.35
C GLN A 112 25.78 10.26 18.38
N GLY A 113 27.12 10.33 18.39
CA GLY A 113 27.98 9.46 19.20
C GLY A 113 27.52 9.37 20.66
N ASP A 114 27.69 8.18 21.27
CA ASP A 114 27.53 7.74 22.67
C ASP A 114 26.53 8.45 23.60
N SER A 115 25.58 9.23 23.08
CA SER A 115 24.55 9.86 23.89
C SER A 115 23.43 8.85 24.09
N GLU A 116 23.34 8.31 25.31
CA GLU A 116 22.31 7.39 25.78
C GLU A 116 20.87 7.92 25.60
N ASN A 117 20.70 9.20 25.24
CA ASN A 117 19.42 9.89 25.07
C ASN A 117 19.10 10.35 23.63
N GLY A 118 19.96 10.07 22.63
CA GLY A 118 19.84 10.60 21.26
C GLY A 118 19.65 9.58 20.14
N ALA A 119 19.59 8.28 20.46
CA ALA A 119 19.41 7.22 19.47
C ALA A 119 17.93 7.03 19.09
N ASP A 120 17.63 6.86 17.80
CA ASP A 120 16.31 6.40 17.33
C ASP A 120 15.98 5.05 18.01
N SER A 121 14.99 5.05 18.90
CA SER A 121 14.57 3.86 19.65
C SER A 121 14.04 2.72 18.77
N TRP A 122 13.71 3.03 17.52
CA TRP A 122 13.24 2.09 16.51
C TRP A 122 14.34 1.73 15.50
N ARG A 123 15.59 2.14 15.73
CA ARG A 123 16.71 1.91 14.80
C ARG A 123 16.88 0.44 14.40
N ASN A 124 16.67 -0.46 15.36
CA ASN A 124 16.84 -1.91 15.19
C ASN A 124 15.52 -2.63 14.86
N VAL A 125 14.41 -1.89 14.71
CA VAL A 125 13.13 -2.46 14.31
C VAL A 125 13.10 -2.56 12.79
N GLU A 126 12.90 -3.77 12.29
CA GLU A 126 12.72 -4.02 10.86
C GLU A 126 11.39 -3.45 10.36
N VAL A 127 11.42 -2.92 9.13
CA VAL A 127 10.21 -2.58 8.38
C VAL A 127 10.01 -3.63 7.29
N ARG A 128 8.97 -4.44 7.42
CA ARG A 128 8.61 -5.42 6.39
C ARG A 128 7.52 -4.86 5.48
N LEU A 129 7.85 -4.64 4.21
CA LEU A 129 6.92 -4.15 3.21
C LEU A 129 6.38 -5.31 2.38
N MET A 130 5.11 -5.63 2.60
CA MET A 130 4.37 -6.60 1.80
C MET A 130 3.50 -5.87 0.76
N TRP A 131 3.45 -6.41 -0.47
CA TRP A 131 2.44 -6.01 -1.46
C TRP A 131 1.90 -7.22 -2.21
N CYS A 132 0.74 -7.06 -2.83
CA CYS A 132 0.10 -8.11 -3.60
C CYS A 132 0.15 -7.77 -5.09
N ASP A 133 0.51 -8.73 -5.94
CA ASP A 133 0.82 -8.48 -7.35
C ASP A 133 -0.41 -8.37 -8.27
N GLN A 134 -1.59 -8.69 -7.76
CA GLN A 134 -2.89 -8.47 -8.41
C GLN A 134 -3.74 -7.40 -7.70
N SER A 135 -3.10 -6.55 -6.90
CA SER A 135 -3.75 -5.40 -6.25
C SER A 135 -3.89 -4.21 -7.20
N ILE A 136 -4.64 -3.19 -6.80
CA ILE A 136 -4.70 -1.90 -7.49
C ILE A 136 -3.31 -1.32 -7.84
N TRP A 137 -3.23 -0.59 -8.96
CA TRP A 137 -1.98 -0.07 -9.52
C TRP A 137 -1.04 0.65 -8.53
N PRO A 138 -1.49 1.45 -7.53
CA PRO A 138 -0.56 2.12 -6.62
C PRO A 138 0.26 1.14 -5.76
N MET A 139 -0.32 -0.04 -5.46
CA MET A 139 0.31 -1.05 -4.61
C MET A 139 1.36 -1.87 -5.35
N VAL A 140 1.23 -2.01 -6.67
CA VAL A 140 2.20 -2.74 -7.50
C VAL A 140 3.30 -1.81 -8.00
N TRP A 141 2.99 -0.53 -8.20
CA TRP A 141 3.95 0.48 -8.68
C TRP A 141 4.95 0.94 -7.62
N GLY A 142 4.49 1.17 -6.38
CA GLY A 142 5.32 1.75 -5.32
C GLY A 142 6.51 0.89 -4.84
N PRO A 143 6.34 -0.42 -4.57
CA PRO A 143 7.37 -1.23 -3.94
C PRO A 143 8.68 -1.35 -4.75
N PRO A 144 8.66 -1.62 -6.09
CA PRO A 144 9.89 -1.67 -6.87
C PRO A 144 10.67 -0.34 -6.86
N LEU A 145 9.94 0.80 -6.89
CA LEU A 145 10.55 2.12 -6.82
C LEU A 145 11.18 2.37 -5.46
N LEU A 146 10.51 2.01 -4.36
CA LEU A 146 11.06 2.16 -3.02
C LEU A 146 12.27 1.23 -2.81
N HIS A 147 12.21 0.00 -3.33
CA HIS A 147 13.34 -0.93 -3.28
C HIS A 147 14.58 -0.34 -3.97
N LYS A 148 14.40 0.20 -5.19
CA LYS A 148 15.46 0.90 -5.93
C LYS A 148 16.00 2.09 -5.13
N GLU A 149 15.11 2.94 -4.61
CA GLU A 149 15.47 4.13 -3.83
C GLU A 149 16.36 3.77 -2.62
N LEU A 150 15.97 2.78 -1.82
CA LEU A 150 16.73 2.37 -0.65
C LEU A 150 18.07 1.73 -1.02
N LYS A 151 18.13 0.97 -2.12
CA LYS A 151 19.38 0.40 -2.64
C LYS A 151 20.36 1.50 -3.05
N GLU A 152 19.90 2.51 -3.78
CA GLU A 152 20.71 3.66 -4.19
C GLU A 152 21.18 4.48 -2.99
N ALA A 153 20.31 4.72 -2.01
CA ALA A 153 20.68 5.44 -0.80
C ALA A 153 21.78 4.73 0.00
N ARG A 154 21.70 3.40 0.15
CA ARG A 154 22.75 2.59 0.79
C ARG A 154 24.06 2.65 0.01
N ALA A 155 24.01 2.56 -1.32
CA ALA A 155 25.18 2.69 -2.16
C ALA A 155 25.85 4.08 -2.04
N ALA A 156 25.06 5.12 -1.77
CA ALA A 156 25.54 6.47 -1.48
C ALA A 156 25.97 6.69 -0.01
N GLY A 157 26.05 5.62 0.80
CA GLY A 157 26.48 5.70 2.20
C GLY A 157 25.44 6.25 3.17
N ARG A 158 24.18 6.41 2.76
CA ARG A 158 23.10 6.86 3.66
C ARG A 158 22.65 5.70 4.55
N SER A 159 22.56 5.95 5.86
CA SER A 159 21.97 5.01 6.80
C SER A 159 20.46 4.91 6.58
N THR A 160 19.98 3.68 6.37
CA THR A 160 18.56 3.36 6.19
C THR A 160 18.15 2.32 7.23
N ARG A 161 16.86 2.23 7.52
CA ARG A 161 16.32 1.11 8.31
C ARG A 161 16.55 -0.22 7.59
N ASN A 162 16.53 -1.29 8.38
CA ASN A 162 16.39 -2.63 7.81
C ASN A 162 14.98 -2.72 7.20
N VAL A 163 14.91 -2.86 5.87
CA VAL A 163 13.65 -2.94 5.15
C VAL A 163 13.66 -4.21 4.31
N SER A 164 12.76 -5.13 4.60
CA SER A 164 12.50 -6.33 3.80
C SER A 164 11.29 -6.14 2.91
N PHE A 165 11.24 -6.88 1.81
CA PHE A 165 10.25 -6.76 0.76
C PHE A 165 9.65 -8.14 0.50
N VAL A 166 8.31 -8.22 0.45
CA VAL A 166 7.59 -9.47 0.22
C VAL A 166 6.52 -9.27 -0.82
N ARG A 167 6.60 -10.04 -1.90
CA ARG A 167 5.53 -10.10 -2.90
C ARG A 167 4.59 -11.25 -2.63
N LEU A 168 3.30 -10.95 -2.49
CA LEU A 168 2.22 -11.93 -2.42
C LEU A 168 1.62 -12.12 -3.81
N ARG A 169 1.87 -13.28 -4.41
CA ARG A 169 1.37 -13.61 -5.75
C ARG A 169 -0.09 -14.01 -5.76
N GLY A 170 -0.80 -13.58 -6.80
CA GLY A 170 -2.19 -13.95 -7.06
C GLY A 170 -3.16 -13.37 -6.04
N ALA A 171 -2.80 -12.29 -5.36
CA ALA A 171 -3.59 -11.66 -4.31
C ALA A 171 -3.90 -10.20 -4.63
N ASN A 172 -5.06 -9.71 -4.18
CA ASN A 172 -5.48 -8.32 -4.34
C ASN A 172 -5.13 -7.46 -3.11
N HIS A 173 -5.73 -6.27 -2.98
CA HIS A 173 -5.45 -5.36 -1.86
C HIS A 173 -5.86 -5.91 -0.48
N TYR A 174 -6.88 -6.77 -0.44
CA TYR A 174 -7.44 -7.38 0.76
C TYR A 174 -7.08 -8.86 0.84
N ALA A 175 -5.80 -9.17 0.64
CA ALA A 175 -5.31 -10.55 0.60
C ALA A 175 -5.66 -11.38 1.85
N HIS A 176 -5.83 -10.76 3.01
CA HIS A 176 -6.20 -11.46 4.24
C HIS A 176 -7.63 -12.01 4.23
N TRP A 177 -8.52 -11.50 3.37
CA TRP A 177 -9.87 -12.05 3.21
C TRP A 177 -9.87 -13.33 2.36
N ASP A 178 -9.04 -13.40 1.31
CA ASP A 178 -8.99 -14.56 0.42
C ASP A 178 -7.92 -15.59 0.79
N PHE A 179 -6.82 -15.13 1.36
CA PHE A 179 -5.62 -15.92 1.67
C PHE A 179 -5.07 -15.59 3.06
N PRO A 180 -5.85 -15.79 4.16
CA PRO A 180 -5.45 -15.37 5.50
C PRO A 180 -4.13 -15.99 5.97
N GLU A 181 -3.91 -17.30 5.78
CA GLU A 181 -2.68 -17.97 6.19
C GLU A 181 -1.47 -17.50 5.36
N LYS A 182 -1.69 -17.32 4.05
CA LYS A 182 -0.65 -16.84 3.13
C LYS A 182 -0.23 -15.41 3.51
N THR A 183 -1.21 -14.56 3.84
CA THR A 183 -1.00 -13.18 4.26
C THR A 183 -0.28 -13.11 5.59
N LEU A 184 -0.69 -13.92 6.58
CA LEU A 184 0.00 -13.99 7.88
C LEU A 184 1.46 -14.43 7.70
N ARG A 185 1.70 -15.50 6.93
CA ARG A 185 3.05 -15.99 6.63
C ARG A 185 3.89 -14.91 5.95
N ALA A 186 3.32 -14.11 5.05
CA ALA A 186 4.03 -13.00 4.43
C ALA A 186 4.51 -11.95 5.45
N PHE A 187 3.80 -11.74 6.56
CA PHE A 187 4.20 -10.80 7.62
C PHE A 187 5.21 -11.35 8.62
N ILE A 188 5.16 -12.64 8.95
CA ILE A 188 5.98 -13.22 10.03
C ILE A 188 7.07 -14.18 9.55
N GLY A 189 7.03 -14.59 8.28
CA GLY A 189 7.98 -15.50 7.67
C GLY A 189 9.22 -14.79 7.12
N ASP A 190 10.12 -15.58 6.55
CA ASP A 190 11.40 -15.12 5.97
C ASP A 190 11.38 -15.13 4.43
N GLU A 191 10.25 -15.47 3.81
CA GLU A 191 10.12 -15.56 2.36
C GLU A 191 10.10 -14.18 1.70
N GLU A 192 10.75 -14.06 0.54
CA GLU A 192 10.68 -12.85 -0.31
C GLU A 192 9.46 -12.88 -1.25
N GLU A 193 8.91 -14.07 -1.50
CA GLU A 193 7.78 -14.28 -2.40
C GLU A 193 6.95 -15.49 -1.98
N LEU A 194 5.62 -15.36 -2.05
CA LEU A 194 4.63 -16.39 -1.70
C LEU A 194 3.55 -16.51 -2.77
#